data_AF-A0A1M2Z0K5-F1
#
_entry.id   AF-A0A1M2Z0K5-F1
#
_cell.length_a   1.000
_cell.length_b   1.000
_cell.length_c   1.000
_cell.angle_alpha   90.00
_cell.angle_beta   90.00
_cell.angle_gamma   90.00
#
_symmetry.space_group_name_H-M   'P 1'
#
loop_
_entity.id
_entity.type
_entity.pdbx_description
1 polymer ?
#
loop_
_entity_poly.entity_id
_entity_poly.type
_entity_poly.pdbx_seq_one_letter_code
_entity_poly.pdbx_strand_id
1 'polypeptide(L)'
;MMLLVAGFATSPAAAQSDSVPVATRTRVEAAVTNIIQLVRPNEDGVATVWDGNKFVQCRHMVDEQLRCEAAGSVMQPTLAHVLTAERVTALAAAGWRLDPSFGNYVQTFPTTRPASEIANKLIAALAEGYDADLAKLEVGTSWIERQACPPRAGPSQNLAGSINDSPKMAAVAVIGCAYIAPAADAVPLETLDALVARDGQRVAGEIGRLRVNADRHIFVVFQLGIGYVQCAPQTEPLAIYCEAQSAAEWQALTALLTPEHVTRLHELGFTDPGRVPNYWQVYEADKNSNETIARNVLAVLFDVYGYRGLPALEVLDERTAK
;
A
#
# COMPACT_ATOMS: atom_id res chain seq x y z
N MET A 1 9.61 11.74 63.31
CA MET A 1 10.54 12.35 62.34
C MET A 1 11.08 11.25 61.46
N MET A 2 10.63 11.16 60.21
CA MET A 2 10.95 10.05 59.30
C MET A 2 10.84 10.61 57.87
N LEU A 3 11.95 10.70 57.14
CA LEU A 3 11.94 11.17 55.75
C LEU A 3 11.62 9.98 54.84
N LEU A 4 10.55 10.06 54.06
CA LEU A 4 10.48 9.32 52.81
C LEU A 4 11.28 10.10 51.76
N VAL A 5 12.37 9.52 51.28
CA VAL A 5 13.05 10.00 50.08
C VAL A 5 12.27 9.47 48.88
N ALA A 6 11.51 10.34 48.22
CA ALA A 6 10.86 10.00 46.97
C ALA A 6 11.90 9.84 45.86
N GLY A 7 12.21 8.59 45.49
CA GLY A 7 13.04 8.31 44.33
C GLY A 7 12.31 8.71 43.05
N PHE A 8 12.86 9.65 42.29
CA PHE A 8 12.36 9.97 40.96
C PHE A 8 12.63 8.80 40.01
N ALA A 9 11.61 7.98 39.76
CA ALA A 9 11.64 7.01 38.68
C ALA A 9 11.59 7.77 37.34
N THR A 10 12.72 7.86 36.66
CA THR A 10 12.79 8.38 35.29
C THR A 10 12.07 7.44 34.34
N SER A 11 11.03 7.94 33.66
CA SER A 11 10.30 7.16 32.64
C SER A 11 11.24 6.70 31.53
N PRO A 12 11.11 5.44 31.04
CA PRO A 12 12.03 4.88 30.04
C PRO A 12 12.07 5.67 28.71
N ALA A 13 10.97 6.36 28.36
CA ALA A 13 10.88 7.24 27.19
C ALA A 13 11.96 8.36 27.17
N ALA A 14 12.49 8.78 28.32
CA ALA A 14 13.60 9.74 28.33
C ALA A 14 14.91 9.10 27.79
N ALA A 15 15.20 7.86 28.19
CA ALA A 15 16.49 7.21 27.93
C ALA A 15 16.67 6.75 26.47
N GLN A 16 15.58 6.55 25.72
CA GLN A 16 15.64 6.24 24.28
C GLN A 16 15.69 7.49 23.40
N SER A 17 15.51 8.69 23.95
CA SER A 17 15.63 9.94 23.18
C SER A 17 17.09 10.32 22.83
N ASP A 18 18.06 9.77 23.55
CA ASP A 18 19.50 10.00 23.37
C ASP A 18 20.19 9.05 22.36
N SER A 19 19.52 7.96 21.93
CA SER A 19 20.10 7.00 20.96
C SER A 19 19.87 7.39 19.48
N VAL A 20 19.12 8.47 19.22
CA VAL A 20 18.84 8.96 17.87
C VAL A 20 20.03 9.79 17.36
N PRO A 21 20.65 9.45 16.21
CA PRO A 21 21.69 10.31 15.64
C PRO A 21 21.14 11.71 15.34
N VAL A 22 21.87 12.76 15.75
CA VAL A 22 21.45 14.16 15.55
C VAL A 22 21.14 14.43 14.07
N ALA A 23 21.96 13.91 13.15
CA ALA A 23 21.72 14.01 11.71
C ALA A 23 20.39 13.39 11.26
N THR A 24 19.96 12.28 11.86
CA THR A 24 18.65 11.67 11.59
C THR A 24 17.51 12.59 12.05
N ARG A 25 17.59 13.13 13.28
CA ARG A 25 16.59 14.08 13.82
C ARG A 25 16.48 15.32 12.93
N THR A 26 17.61 15.92 12.54
CA THR A 26 17.66 17.07 11.63
C THR A 26 17.09 16.75 10.24
N ARG A 27 17.33 15.54 9.68
CA ARG A 27 16.71 15.13 8.41
C ARG A 27 15.19 15.03 8.49
N VAL A 28 14.65 14.44 9.56
CA VAL A 28 13.20 14.33 9.77
C VAL A 28 12.57 15.72 9.93
N GLU A 29 13.17 16.58 10.75
CA GLU A 29 12.71 17.97 10.93
C GLU A 29 12.75 18.77 9.63
N ALA A 30 13.82 18.64 8.83
CA ALA A 30 13.93 19.28 7.52
C ALA A 30 12.86 18.78 6.55
N ALA A 31 12.55 17.46 6.53
CA ALA A 31 11.51 16.90 5.68
C ALA A 31 10.10 17.41 6.05
N VAL A 32 9.76 17.42 7.34
CA VAL A 32 8.49 17.99 7.84
C VAL A 32 8.39 19.49 7.52
N THR A 33 9.45 20.25 7.77
CA THR A 33 9.54 21.68 7.45
C THR A 33 9.33 21.93 5.96
N ASN A 34 9.98 21.12 5.11
CA ASN A 34 9.94 21.26 3.66
C ASN A 34 8.53 21.07 3.07
N ILE A 35 7.74 20.11 3.55
CA ILE A 35 6.39 19.87 3.03
C ILE A 35 5.35 20.87 3.53
N ILE A 36 5.58 21.46 4.71
CA ILE A 36 4.77 22.58 5.24
C ILE A 36 5.07 23.86 4.44
N GLN A 37 6.35 24.16 4.18
CA GLN A 37 6.76 25.41 3.55
C GLN A 37 6.63 25.44 2.02
N LEU A 38 6.96 24.34 1.32
CA LEU A 38 6.93 24.29 -0.15
C LEU A 38 5.54 23.93 -0.66
N VAL A 39 4.63 24.91 -0.55
CA VAL A 39 3.33 24.89 -1.23
C VAL A 39 3.55 24.91 -2.73
N ARG A 40 2.87 24.01 -3.45
CA ARG A 40 2.84 23.96 -4.91
C ARG A 40 1.39 24.00 -5.42
N PRO A 41 1.14 24.60 -6.61
CA PRO A 41 -0.19 24.58 -7.21
C PRO A 41 -0.60 23.14 -7.52
N ASN A 42 -1.81 22.75 -7.09
CA ASN A 42 -2.39 21.44 -7.32
C ASN A 42 -1.52 20.24 -6.87
N GLU A 43 -0.60 20.42 -5.91
CA GLU A 43 0.15 19.31 -5.31
C GLU A 43 0.18 19.40 -3.77
N ASP A 44 0.14 18.26 -3.09
CA ASP A 44 0.31 18.14 -1.64
C ASP A 44 1.70 17.59 -1.30
N GLY A 45 2.36 18.20 -0.30
CA GLY A 45 3.66 17.76 0.19
C GLY A 45 3.55 16.54 1.11
N VAL A 46 4.40 15.55 0.88
CA VAL A 46 4.46 14.29 1.61
C VAL A 46 5.87 14.07 2.16
N ALA A 47 5.99 13.74 3.45
CA ALA A 47 7.23 13.38 4.10
C ALA A 47 7.10 11.97 4.67
N THR A 48 8.06 11.10 4.40
CA THR A 48 8.09 9.73 4.93
C THR A 48 9.40 9.48 5.67
N VAL A 49 9.32 8.76 6.78
CA VAL A 49 10.44 8.31 7.60
C VAL A 49 10.28 6.81 7.80
N TRP A 50 11.29 6.00 7.44
CA TRP A 50 11.14 4.54 7.44
C TRP A 50 12.43 3.74 7.71
N ASP A 51 12.25 2.52 8.22
CA ASP A 51 13.22 1.44 8.35
C ASP A 51 12.61 0.20 7.67
N GLY A 52 12.81 0.11 6.35
CA GLY A 52 12.10 -0.83 5.49
C GLY A 52 10.57 -0.74 5.67
N ASN A 53 9.96 -1.84 6.15
CA ASN A 53 8.51 -1.97 6.32
C ASN A 53 7.94 -1.16 7.51
N LYS A 54 8.78 -0.61 8.39
CA LYS A 54 8.34 0.24 9.52
C LYS A 54 8.38 1.69 9.08
N PHE A 55 7.25 2.38 9.05
CA PHE A 55 7.21 3.78 8.61
C PHE A 55 6.29 4.67 9.45
N VAL A 56 6.55 5.98 9.33
CA VAL A 56 5.61 7.06 9.56
C VAL A 56 5.60 7.95 8.32
N GLN A 57 4.41 8.22 7.78
CA GLN A 57 4.21 9.18 6.69
C GLN A 57 3.35 10.35 7.17
N CYS A 58 3.61 11.55 6.66
CA CYS A 58 2.80 12.75 6.87
C CYS A 58 2.44 13.42 5.54
N ARG A 59 1.17 13.81 5.38
CA ARG A 59 0.66 14.66 4.28
C ARG A 59 0.35 16.05 4.83
N HIS A 60 0.82 17.09 4.14
CA HIS A 60 0.36 18.46 4.36
C HIS A 60 -0.95 18.67 3.59
N MET A 61 -1.99 19.13 4.29
CA MET A 61 -3.37 19.11 3.80
C MET A 61 -3.87 20.46 3.31
N VAL A 62 -5.00 20.44 2.61
CA VAL A 62 -5.70 21.65 2.11
C VAL A 62 -6.19 22.60 3.20
N ASP A 63 -6.31 22.14 4.44
CA ASP A 63 -6.60 22.98 5.62
C ASP A 63 -5.34 23.25 6.46
N GLU A 64 -4.17 23.23 5.83
CA GLU A 64 -2.82 23.49 6.37
C GLU A 64 -2.37 22.54 7.51
N GLN A 65 -3.25 21.65 7.97
CA GLN A 65 -2.90 20.64 8.97
C GLN A 65 -1.89 19.64 8.40
N LEU A 66 -0.97 19.19 9.26
CA LEU A 66 -0.15 18.03 8.96
C LEU A 66 -0.82 16.80 9.57
N ARG A 67 -1.12 15.80 8.75
CA ARG A 67 -1.76 14.57 9.20
C ARG A 67 -0.90 13.39 8.82
N CYS A 68 -0.66 12.53 9.81
CA CYS A 68 0.31 11.46 9.70
C CYS A 68 -0.33 10.11 10.02
N GLU A 69 0.17 9.09 9.33
CA GLU A 69 -0.14 7.69 9.56
C GLU A 69 1.13 6.89 9.80
N ALA A 70 1.02 5.92 10.70
CA ALA A 70 2.05 4.97 11.08
C ALA A 70 1.50 3.55 10.87
N ALA A 71 2.41 2.66 10.48
CA ALA A 71 2.10 1.38 9.86
C ALA A 71 1.20 0.45 10.71
N GLY A 72 0.16 -0.13 10.11
CA GLY A 72 -0.85 -0.94 10.78
C GLY A 72 -0.83 -2.42 10.40
N SER A 73 -1.10 -3.31 11.36
CA SER A 73 -1.10 -4.77 11.14
C SER A 73 -2.25 -5.29 10.27
N VAL A 74 -3.28 -4.49 9.97
CA VAL A 74 -4.40 -4.88 9.08
C VAL A 74 -3.98 -4.82 7.62
N MET A 75 -3.49 -3.67 7.14
CA MET A 75 -2.97 -3.54 5.78
C MET A 75 -1.57 -4.16 5.62
N GLN A 76 -0.87 -4.43 6.72
CA GLN A 76 0.47 -5.01 6.73
C GLN A 76 0.56 -6.16 7.76
N PRO A 77 0.01 -7.36 7.47
CA PRO A 77 0.00 -8.49 8.42
C PRO A 77 1.39 -8.87 8.95
N THR A 78 2.45 -8.59 8.19
CA THR A 78 3.84 -8.78 8.62
C THR A 78 4.20 -7.99 9.88
N LEU A 79 3.56 -6.85 10.16
CA LEU A 79 3.81 -6.06 11.38
C LEU A 79 3.14 -6.62 12.64
N ALA A 80 2.36 -7.69 12.57
CA ALA A 80 1.78 -8.32 13.76
C ALA A 80 2.83 -8.83 14.76
N HIS A 81 4.05 -9.18 14.31
CA HIS A 81 5.17 -9.52 15.20
C HIS A 81 5.91 -8.30 15.77
N VAL A 82 5.70 -7.12 15.19
CA VAL A 82 6.31 -5.85 15.61
C VAL A 82 5.41 -5.13 16.62
N LEU A 83 4.11 -5.08 16.35
CA LEU A 83 3.08 -4.37 17.11
C LEU A 83 2.54 -5.21 18.28
N THR A 84 3.40 -5.49 19.27
CA THR A 84 2.99 -6.17 20.52
C THR A 84 2.04 -5.29 21.34
N ALA A 85 1.30 -5.88 22.30
CA ALA A 85 0.34 -5.14 23.13
C ALA A 85 0.98 -3.95 23.88
N GLU A 86 2.23 -4.09 24.30
CA GLU A 86 3.03 -3.06 24.96
C GLU A 86 3.34 -1.90 24.01
N ARG A 87 3.71 -2.21 22.76
CA ARG A 87 4.06 -1.22 21.72
C ARG A 87 2.83 -0.50 21.17
N VAL A 88 1.71 -1.21 21.02
CA VAL A 88 0.40 -0.61 20.74
C VAL A 88 -0.02 0.33 21.88
N THR A 89 0.24 -0.04 23.13
CA THR A 89 0.00 0.83 24.29
C THR A 89 0.92 2.05 24.27
N ALA A 90 2.18 1.91 23.86
CA ALA A 90 3.11 3.03 23.70
C ALA A 90 2.66 4.01 22.60
N LEU A 91 2.24 3.51 21.42
CA LEU A 91 1.66 4.35 20.35
C LEU A 91 0.44 5.14 20.86
N ALA A 92 -0.48 4.48 21.57
CA ALA A 92 -1.64 5.13 22.18
C ALA A 92 -1.25 6.21 23.19
N ALA A 93 -0.27 5.94 24.06
CA ALA A 93 0.26 6.91 25.03
C ALA A 93 1.00 8.08 24.36
N ALA A 94 1.66 7.83 23.22
CA ALA A 94 2.33 8.86 22.44
C ALA A 94 1.36 9.81 21.71
N GLY A 95 0.08 9.42 21.57
CA GLY A 95 -0.99 10.23 20.96
C GLY A 95 -1.56 9.68 19.66
N TRP A 96 -1.05 8.53 19.18
CA TRP A 96 -1.52 7.89 17.97
C TRP A 96 -2.78 7.07 18.24
N ARG A 97 -3.77 7.17 17.35
CA ARG A 97 -5.04 6.46 17.46
C ARG A 97 -5.10 5.35 16.43
N LEU A 98 -5.50 4.15 16.80
CA LEU A 98 -5.86 3.12 15.82
C LEU A 98 -7.05 3.62 14.99
N ASP A 99 -6.90 3.73 13.67
CA ASP A 99 -8.06 3.89 12.78
C ASP A 99 -8.72 2.52 12.59
N PRO A 100 -9.96 2.30 13.05
CA PRO A 100 -10.62 1.00 12.95
C PRO A 100 -10.96 0.60 11.51
N SER A 101 -10.85 1.53 10.55
CA SER A 101 -11.18 1.32 9.13
C SER A 101 -10.00 0.74 8.33
N PHE A 102 -8.76 1.03 8.77
CA PHE A 102 -7.53 0.70 8.04
C PHE A 102 -6.48 -0.01 8.91
N GLY A 103 -6.66 -0.04 10.23
CA GLY A 103 -5.73 -0.62 11.20
C GLY A 103 -4.39 0.09 11.36
N ASN A 104 -4.14 1.16 10.61
CA ASN A 104 -3.02 2.08 10.80
C ASN A 104 -3.22 2.94 12.04
N TYR A 105 -2.12 3.47 12.56
CA TYR A 105 -2.10 4.39 13.69
C TYR A 105 -2.00 5.82 13.16
N VAL A 106 -2.98 6.67 13.46
CA VAL A 106 -3.10 8.03 12.90
C VAL A 106 -2.92 9.12 13.96
N GLN A 107 -2.30 10.23 13.57
CA GLN A 107 -2.17 11.43 14.42
C GLN A 107 -2.22 12.72 13.57
N THR A 108 -3.06 13.66 14.00
CA THR A 108 -3.18 15.01 13.43
C THR A 108 -2.33 16.00 14.22
N PHE A 109 -1.64 16.89 13.51
CA PHE A 109 -0.85 17.98 14.08
C PHE A 109 -1.40 19.33 13.56
N PRO A 110 -1.67 20.31 14.43
CA PRO A 110 -2.17 21.62 14.01
C PRO A 110 -1.06 22.43 13.34
N THR A 111 -1.46 23.36 12.47
CA THR A 111 -0.58 24.24 11.67
C THR A 111 0.45 25.01 12.52
N THR A 112 0.11 25.29 13.77
CA THR A 112 0.91 26.05 14.74
C THR A 112 1.96 25.23 15.49
N ARG A 113 2.01 23.91 15.32
CA ARG A 113 2.98 23.06 16.04
C ARG A 113 4.36 23.09 15.35
N PRO A 114 5.46 23.34 16.09
CA PRO A 114 6.81 23.31 15.53
C PRO A 114 7.15 22.00 14.82
N ALA A 115 7.83 22.09 13.66
CA ALA A 115 8.27 20.92 12.90
C ALA A 115 9.20 19.99 13.71
N SER A 116 9.96 20.54 14.67
CA SER A 116 10.77 19.79 15.63
C SER A 116 9.94 18.95 16.61
N GLU A 117 8.81 19.46 17.12
CA GLU A 117 7.87 18.68 17.95
C GLU A 117 7.25 17.53 17.14
N ILE A 118 6.88 17.81 15.89
CA ILE A 118 6.34 16.81 14.97
C ILE A 118 7.38 15.73 14.71
N ALA A 119 8.61 16.10 14.31
CA ALA A 119 9.71 15.19 14.05
C ALA A 119 10.01 14.28 15.25
N ASN A 120 10.07 14.84 16.45
CA ASN A 120 10.23 14.07 17.69
C ASN A 120 9.07 13.07 17.90
N LYS A 121 7.83 13.41 17.54
CA LYS A 121 6.68 12.48 17.61
C LYS A 121 6.72 11.38 16.54
N LEU A 122 7.22 11.64 15.33
CA LEU A 122 7.39 10.59 14.31
C LEU A 122 8.51 9.61 14.73
N ILE A 123 9.61 10.13 15.26
CA ILE A 123 10.75 9.34 15.75
C ILE A 123 10.35 8.52 16.98
N ALA A 124 9.60 9.09 17.93
CA ALA A 124 9.08 8.36 19.08
C ALA A 124 8.16 7.20 18.68
N ALA A 125 7.29 7.39 17.66
CA ALA A 125 6.48 6.30 17.13
C ALA A 125 7.35 5.15 16.58
N LEU A 126 8.33 5.48 15.73
CA LEU A 126 9.26 4.52 15.13
C LEU A 126 10.09 3.76 16.17
N ALA A 127 10.51 4.43 17.26
CA ALA A 127 11.23 3.81 18.36
C ALA A 127 10.31 2.95 19.25
N GLU A 128 9.31 3.57 19.88
CA GLU A 128 8.51 2.96 20.95
C GLU A 128 7.42 2.01 20.43
N GLY A 129 6.88 2.28 19.23
CA GLY A 129 5.83 1.49 18.58
C GLY A 129 6.35 0.42 17.61
N TYR A 130 7.46 0.70 16.92
CA TYR A 130 7.96 -0.17 15.84
C TYR A 130 9.36 -0.75 16.06
N ASP A 131 10.11 -0.30 17.08
CA ASP A 131 11.47 -0.78 17.35
C ASP A 131 12.35 -0.69 16.09
N ALA A 132 12.23 0.44 15.37
CA ALA A 132 12.95 0.72 14.14
C ALA A 132 14.43 1.01 14.41
N ASP A 133 15.30 0.64 13.46
CA ASP A 133 16.71 1.00 13.55
C ASP A 133 16.90 2.51 13.28
N LEU A 134 16.98 3.27 14.37
CA LEU A 134 17.08 4.74 14.35
C LEU A 134 18.40 5.26 13.71
N ALA A 135 19.39 4.38 13.51
CA ALA A 135 20.61 4.68 12.76
C ALA A 135 20.50 4.39 11.26
N LYS A 136 19.55 3.54 10.82
CA LYS A 136 19.26 3.26 9.40
C LYS A 136 18.13 4.09 8.80
N LEU A 137 17.37 4.85 9.61
CA LEU A 137 16.19 5.59 9.15
C LEU A 137 16.43 6.39 7.85
N GLU A 138 15.69 6.00 6.83
CA GLU A 138 15.54 6.74 5.60
C GLU A 138 14.52 7.86 5.78
N VAL A 139 14.72 8.95 5.03
CA VAL A 139 13.87 10.14 5.06
C VAL A 139 13.81 10.69 3.65
N GLY A 140 12.60 10.89 3.14
CA GLY A 140 12.36 11.44 1.80
C GLY A 140 11.09 12.28 1.76
N THR A 141 11.08 13.28 0.87
CA THR A 141 9.89 14.09 0.56
C THR A 141 9.48 13.90 -0.90
N SER A 142 8.18 13.96 -1.16
CA SER A 142 7.60 13.97 -2.49
C SER A 142 6.44 14.96 -2.55
N TRP A 143 6.05 15.31 -3.77
CA TRP A 143 4.80 16.01 -4.05
C TRP A 143 3.94 15.08 -4.89
N ILE A 144 2.67 15.01 -4.52
CA ILE A 144 1.63 14.26 -5.23
C ILE A 144 0.60 15.24 -5.75
N GLU A 145 -0.08 14.91 -6.84
CA GLU A 145 -1.24 15.69 -7.27
C GLU A 145 -2.27 15.81 -6.13
N ARG A 146 -2.85 17.01 -5.98
CA ARG A 146 -3.93 17.32 -5.04
C ARG A 146 -5.27 16.80 -5.59
N GLN A 147 -5.33 15.49 -5.69
CA GLN A 147 -6.56 14.72 -5.71
C GLN A 147 -6.87 14.27 -4.27
N ALA A 148 -8.12 13.89 -4.02
CA ALA A 148 -8.47 13.32 -2.72
C ALA A 148 -7.62 12.06 -2.47
N CYS A 149 -7.75 11.05 -3.35
CA CYS A 149 -7.25 9.69 -3.18
C CYS A 149 -6.25 9.27 -4.28
N PRO A 150 -4.97 9.68 -4.25
CA PRO A 150 -3.99 9.09 -5.15
C PRO A 150 -3.76 7.62 -4.79
N PRO A 151 -3.79 6.68 -5.76
CA PRO A 151 -3.48 5.28 -5.50
C PRO A 151 -2.01 5.16 -5.04
N ARG A 152 -1.79 4.43 -3.94
CA ARG A 152 -0.46 4.18 -3.39
C ARG A 152 -0.30 2.73 -2.93
N ALA A 153 0.30 1.93 -3.79
CA ALA A 153 1.40 1.09 -3.34
C ALA A 153 2.68 1.71 -3.96
N GLY A 154 3.88 1.33 -3.50
CA GLY A 154 5.11 1.92 -4.04
C GLY A 154 6.35 1.06 -3.83
N PRO A 155 7.40 1.25 -4.65
CA PRO A 155 8.61 0.44 -4.67
C PRO A 155 9.17 -0.08 -3.34
N SER A 156 9.30 0.79 -2.33
CA SER A 156 9.81 0.45 -1.00
C SER A 156 8.74 0.49 0.10
N GLN A 157 7.46 0.53 -0.27
CA GLN A 157 6.43 1.17 0.54
C GLN A 157 5.18 0.34 0.77
N ASN A 158 5.15 -0.22 1.97
CA ASN A 158 4.07 -0.91 2.67
C ASN A 158 2.92 0.05 3.10
N LEU A 159 2.81 1.24 2.50
CA LEU A 159 1.90 2.31 2.92
C LEU A 159 0.43 1.91 2.77
N ALA A 160 -0.43 2.42 3.66
CA ALA A 160 -1.85 2.59 3.31
C ALA A 160 -2.08 4.04 2.86
N GLY A 161 -3.31 4.34 2.47
CA GLY A 161 -3.89 5.65 2.74
C GLY A 161 -4.94 5.45 3.82
N SER A 162 -4.64 5.84 5.06
CA SER A 162 -5.52 5.59 6.22
C SER A 162 -6.38 6.79 6.64
N ILE A 163 -6.73 7.66 5.70
CA ILE A 163 -6.91 9.09 5.98
C ILE A 163 -8.22 9.68 5.41
N ASN A 164 -9.32 8.96 5.17
CA ASN A 164 -10.54 9.48 4.46
C ASN A 164 -11.04 10.93 4.78
N ASP A 165 -11.19 11.83 3.78
CA ASP A 165 -11.73 13.21 3.95
C ASP A 165 -13.26 13.34 3.82
N SER A 166 -13.96 12.25 3.56
CA SER A 166 -15.41 12.28 3.36
C SER A 166 -16.16 12.58 4.67
N PRO A 167 -17.13 13.54 4.69
CA PRO A 167 -17.99 13.79 5.86
C PRO A 167 -18.99 12.65 6.15
N LYS A 168 -18.89 11.52 5.45
CA LYS A 168 -19.65 10.28 5.69
C LYS A 168 -18.91 9.26 6.57
N MET A 169 -17.66 9.55 6.94
CA MET A 169 -16.82 8.63 7.72
C MET A 169 -17.07 8.72 9.23
N ALA A 170 -16.62 7.70 9.96
CA ALA A 170 -16.65 7.71 11.41
C ALA A 170 -15.76 8.84 11.95
N ALA A 171 -16.27 9.61 12.92
CA ALA A 171 -15.62 10.79 13.51
C ALA A 171 -14.34 10.51 14.34
N VAL A 172 -13.75 9.32 14.20
CA VAL A 172 -12.47 8.90 14.80
C VAL A 172 -11.37 8.67 13.78
N ALA A 173 -11.70 8.69 12.48
CA ALA A 173 -10.75 8.66 11.36
C ALA A 173 -10.11 10.04 11.12
N VAL A 174 -8.99 10.06 10.40
CA VAL A 174 -8.26 11.29 9.99
C VAL A 174 -8.49 11.53 8.47
N ILE A 175 -8.12 12.72 7.93
CA ILE A 175 -8.53 13.33 6.63
C ILE A 175 -7.28 13.64 5.73
N GLY A 176 -7.04 13.37 4.43
CA GLY A 176 -7.85 12.85 3.33
C GLY A 176 -7.34 11.57 2.59
N CYS A 177 -8.29 10.67 2.33
CA CYS A 177 -8.34 9.41 1.56
C CYS A 177 -7.88 8.02 2.07
N ALA A 178 -8.51 6.99 1.48
CA ALA A 178 -8.80 5.68 2.07
C ALA A 178 -8.74 4.49 1.08
N TYR A 179 -8.52 3.29 1.61
CA TYR A 179 -8.85 2.02 0.94
C TYR A 179 -10.37 1.75 0.97
N ILE A 180 -10.94 1.20 -0.10
CA ILE A 180 -12.32 0.68 -0.08
C ILE A 180 -12.27 -0.73 0.51
N ALA A 181 -12.44 -0.81 1.83
CA ALA A 181 -12.74 -2.07 2.49
C ALA A 181 -14.02 -2.69 1.87
N PRO A 182 -14.08 -4.01 1.66
CA PRO A 182 -15.33 -4.67 1.32
C PRO A 182 -16.36 -4.46 2.44
N ALA A 183 -17.64 -4.62 2.12
CA ALA A 183 -18.71 -4.49 3.11
C ALA A 183 -18.47 -5.47 4.29
N ALA A 184 -18.85 -5.07 5.52
CA ALA A 184 -18.48 -5.80 6.73
C ALA A 184 -19.11 -7.20 6.89
N ASP A 185 -20.03 -7.55 5.98
CA ASP A 185 -20.70 -8.84 5.81
C ASP A 185 -20.13 -9.68 4.64
N ALA A 186 -19.19 -9.14 3.86
CA ALA A 186 -18.60 -9.81 2.71
C ALA A 186 -17.54 -10.84 3.13
N VAL A 187 -17.85 -12.11 2.94
CA VAL A 187 -16.95 -13.24 3.24
C VAL A 187 -15.91 -13.41 2.12
N PRO A 188 -14.60 -13.48 2.43
CA PRO A 188 -13.55 -13.79 1.46
C PRO A 188 -13.76 -15.16 0.77
N LEU A 189 -13.26 -15.29 -0.46
CA LEU A 189 -13.27 -16.56 -1.19
C LEU A 189 -12.02 -17.38 -0.84
N GLU A 190 -12.23 -18.53 -0.19
CA GLU A 190 -11.14 -19.42 0.26
C GLU A 190 -10.50 -20.27 -0.85
N THR A 191 -11.08 -20.33 -2.05
CA THR A 191 -10.54 -21.13 -3.17
C THR A 191 -10.60 -20.42 -4.52
N LEU A 192 -9.63 -20.73 -5.38
CA LEU A 192 -9.63 -20.33 -6.79
C LEU A 192 -10.92 -20.80 -7.51
N ASP A 193 -11.44 -21.99 -7.20
CA ASP A 193 -12.67 -22.48 -7.84
C ASP A 193 -13.90 -21.65 -7.45
N ALA A 194 -13.98 -21.13 -6.21
CA ALA A 194 -15.03 -20.20 -5.82
C ALA A 194 -14.88 -18.84 -6.55
N LEU A 195 -13.66 -18.36 -6.77
CA LEU A 195 -13.40 -17.15 -7.56
C LEU A 195 -13.75 -17.35 -9.04
N VAL A 196 -13.38 -18.49 -9.64
CA VAL A 196 -13.71 -18.84 -11.04
C VAL A 196 -15.22 -19.02 -11.21
N ALA A 197 -15.93 -19.60 -10.25
CA ALA A 197 -17.38 -19.71 -10.28
C ALA A 197 -18.10 -18.35 -10.23
N ARG A 198 -17.50 -17.34 -9.58
CA ARG A 198 -18.06 -15.98 -9.48
C ARG A 198 -17.70 -15.09 -10.67
N ASP A 199 -16.41 -15.00 -11.00
CA ASP A 199 -15.88 -13.97 -11.92
C ASP A 199 -15.46 -14.55 -13.29
N GLY A 200 -15.28 -15.87 -13.40
CA GLY A 200 -14.68 -16.51 -14.58
C GLY A 200 -15.43 -16.26 -15.88
N GLN A 201 -16.76 -16.19 -15.85
CA GLN A 201 -17.57 -15.83 -17.04
C GLN A 201 -17.35 -14.39 -17.51
N ARG A 202 -17.16 -13.43 -16.59
CA ARG A 202 -16.87 -12.03 -16.91
C ARG A 202 -15.47 -11.90 -17.53
N VAL A 203 -14.48 -12.57 -16.93
CA VAL A 203 -13.10 -12.58 -17.43
C VAL A 203 -13.03 -13.26 -18.81
N ALA A 204 -13.67 -14.42 -18.99
CA ALA A 204 -13.72 -15.12 -20.28
C ALA A 204 -14.43 -14.30 -21.38
N GLY A 205 -15.47 -13.53 -21.02
CA GLY A 205 -16.12 -12.58 -21.92
C GLY A 205 -15.18 -11.50 -22.45
N GLU A 206 -14.33 -10.93 -21.60
CA GLU A 206 -13.32 -9.94 -22.01
C GLU A 206 -12.22 -10.55 -22.87
N ILE A 207 -11.70 -11.74 -22.53
CA ILE A 207 -10.77 -12.47 -23.41
C ILE A 207 -11.42 -12.76 -24.78
N GLY A 208 -12.72 -13.06 -24.81
CA GLY A 208 -13.52 -13.16 -26.03
C GLY A 208 -13.60 -11.86 -26.81
N ARG A 209 -13.79 -10.71 -26.14
CA ARG A 209 -13.77 -9.37 -26.76
C ARG A 209 -12.44 -9.13 -27.48
N LEU A 210 -11.30 -9.40 -26.83
CA LEU A 210 -9.98 -9.28 -27.44
C LEU A 210 -9.84 -10.18 -28.67
N ARG A 211 -10.21 -11.47 -28.56
CA ARG A 211 -10.06 -12.46 -29.65
C ARG A 211 -10.92 -12.13 -30.88
N VAL A 212 -12.11 -11.58 -30.69
CA VAL A 212 -13.02 -11.17 -31.78
C VAL A 212 -12.57 -9.86 -32.45
N ASN A 213 -11.86 -8.98 -31.74
CA ASN A 213 -11.42 -7.67 -32.21
C ASN A 213 -9.87 -7.63 -32.34
N ALA A 214 -9.25 -8.73 -32.76
CA ALA A 214 -7.80 -8.89 -32.68
C ALA A 214 -7.03 -7.91 -33.57
N ASP A 215 -7.66 -7.40 -34.62
CA ASP A 215 -7.18 -6.36 -35.53
C ASP A 215 -7.15 -4.95 -34.92
N ARG A 216 -7.66 -4.77 -33.70
CA ARG A 216 -7.81 -3.47 -33.03
C ARG A 216 -6.85 -3.33 -31.84
N HIS A 217 -6.30 -2.13 -31.67
CA HIS A 217 -5.57 -1.73 -30.47
C HIS A 217 -6.54 -1.54 -29.29
N ILE A 218 -6.89 -2.65 -28.64
CA ILE A 218 -7.71 -2.71 -27.42
C ILE A 218 -7.01 -3.60 -26.39
N PHE A 219 -7.37 -3.44 -25.12
CA PHE A 219 -6.86 -4.22 -24.01
C PHE A 219 -7.93 -4.38 -22.92
N VAL A 220 -7.62 -5.21 -21.93
CA VAL A 220 -8.35 -5.28 -20.66
C VAL A 220 -7.35 -5.36 -19.52
N VAL A 221 -7.62 -4.67 -18.41
CA VAL A 221 -6.83 -4.76 -17.17
C VAL A 221 -7.71 -5.33 -16.07
N PHE A 222 -7.28 -6.42 -15.46
CA PHE A 222 -7.87 -7.01 -14.26
C PHE A 222 -7.08 -6.49 -13.06
N GLN A 223 -7.65 -5.53 -12.33
CA GLN A 223 -6.93 -4.70 -11.36
C GLN A 223 -7.32 -5.02 -9.91
N LEU A 224 -6.31 -5.04 -9.02
CA LEU A 224 -6.45 -5.25 -7.57
C LEU A 224 -5.99 -4.03 -6.75
N GLY A 225 -5.56 -2.94 -7.39
CA GLY A 225 -4.92 -1.77 -6.76
C GLY A 225 -3.49 -2.00 -6.27
N ILE A 226 -3.15 -3.22 -5.84
CA ILE A 226 -1.80 -3.65 -5.45
C ILE A 226 -1.01 -4.34 -6.57
N GLY A 227 -1.71 -4.75 -7.64
CA GLY A 227 -1.17 -5.48 -8.79
C GLY A 227 -2.22 -5.63 -9.88
N TYR A 228 -1.80 -5.98 -11.10
CA TYR A 228 -2.71 -6.25 -12.22
C TYR A 228 -2.29 -7.45 -13.08
N VAL A 229 -3.25 -7.95 -13.86
CA VAL A 229 -3.01 -8.71 -15.09
C VAL A 229 -3.64 -7.94 -16.25
N GLN A 230 -2.85 -7.60 -17.27
CA GLN A 230 -3.31 -6.91 -18.48
C GLN A 230 -3.27 -7.90 -19.64
N CYS A 231 -4.28 -7.91 -20.51
CA CYS A 231 -4.31 -8.74 -21.71
C CYS A 231 -4.66 -7.92 -22.96
N ALA A 232 -4.03 -8.25 -24.09
CA ALA A 232 -4.21 -7.61 -25.39
C ALA A 232 -4.11 -8.66 -26.53
N PRO A 233 -4.71 -8.42 -27.71
CA PRO A 233 -4.58 -9.33 -28.84
C PRO A 233 -3.22 -9.19 -29.53
N GLN A 234 -2.74 -10.29 -30.10
CA GLN A 234 -1.66 -10.35 -31.07
C GLN A 234 -2.22 -10.98 -32.36
N THR A 235 -1.92 -10.41 -33.52
CA THR A 235 -2.54 -10.80 -34.80
C THR A 235 -1.76 -11.86 -35.58
N GLU A 236 -0.44 -11.88 -35.46
CA GLU A 236 0.44 -12.74 -36.25
C GLU A 236 1.44 -13.49 -35.33
N PRO A 237 1.22 -14.79 -35.05
CA PRO A 237 -0.05 -15.52 -35.20
C PRO A 237 -1.13 -15.00 -34.25
N LEU A 238 -2.40 -15.40 -34.47
CA LEU A 238 -3.50 -15.02 -33.59
C LEU A 238 -3.32 -15.61 -32.18
N ALA A 239 -3.09 -14.74 -31.20
CA ALA A 239 -2.89 -15.09 -29.81
C ALA A 239 -3.42 -13.98 -28.89
N ILE A 240 -3.52 -14.29 -27.59
CA ILE A 240 -3.70 -13.28 -26.53
C ILE A 240 -2.39 -13.17 -25.76
N TYR A 241 -1.74 -12.01 -25.84
CA TYR A 241 -0.66 -11.66 -24.92
C TYR A 241 -1.29 -11.23 -23.59
N CYS A 242 -0.81 -11.79 -22.49
CA CYS A 242 -1.14 -11.31 -21.15
C CYS A 242 0.14 -11.07 -20.36
N GLU A 243 0.17 -9.99 -19.59
CA GLU A 243 1.25 -9.66 -18.68
C GLU A 243 0.75 -9.54 -17.24
N ALA A 244 1.55 -10.03 -16.31
CA ALA A 244 1.37 -9.91 -14.88
C ALA A 244 2.42 -8.92 -14.35
N GLN A 245 1.95 -7.86 -13.70
CA GLN A 245 2.81 -6.81 -13.15
C GLN A 245 3.93 -7.39 -12.28
N SER A 246 5.16 -6.89 -12.44
CA SER A 246 6.33 -7.41 -11.71
C SER A 246 6.84 -6.45 -10.63
N ALA A 247 7.74 -6.95 -9.79
CA ALA A 247 8.54 -6.12 -8.87
C ALA A 247 9.55 -5.20 -9.59
N ALA A 248 9.84 -5.38 -10.88
CA ALA A 248 10.69 -4.47 -11.64
C ALA A 248 9.91 -3.24 -12.15
N GLU A 249 8.64 -3.42 -12.51
CA GLU A 249 7.71 -2.31 -12.81
C GLU A 249 7.22 -1.63 -11.53
N TRP A 250 6.96 -2.42 -10.49
CA TRP A 250 6.29 -1.98 -9.28
C TRP A 250 6.81 -2.75 -8.06
N GLN A 251 7.98 -2.35 -7.55
CA GLN A 251 8.70 -3.04 -6.47
C GLN A 251 7.90 -3.19 -5.15
N ALA A 252 6.73 -2.56 -5.00
CA ALA A 252 5.76 -2.91 -3.94
C ALA A 252 5.38 -4.40 -3.97
N LEU A 253 5.31 -4.99 -5.16
CA LEU A 253 5.09 -6.42 -5.36
C LEU A 253 6.24 -7.30 -4.86
N THR A 254 7.42 -6.76 -4.47
CA THR A 254 8.53 -7.56 -3.91
C THR A 254 8.11 -8.33 -2.64
N ALA A 255 7.18 -7.79 -1.86
CA ALA A 255 6.65 -8.48 -0.67
C ALA A 255 5.64 -9.60 -1.01
N LEU A 256 5.06 -9.58 -2.22
CA LEU A 256 4.05 -10.53 -2.70
C LEU A 256 4.65 -11.58 -3.65
N LEU A 257 5.63 -11.20 -4.47
CA LEU A 257 6.35 -12.06 -5.40
C LEU A 257 7.48 -12.82 -4.66
N THR A 258 7.07 -13.63 -3.69
CA THR A 258 7.94 -14.60 -3.04
C THR A 258 8.46 -15.64 -4.05
N PRO A 259 9.56 -16.38 -3.76
CA PRO A 259 10.01 -17.46 -4.64
C PRO A 259 8.94 -18.52 -4.93
N GLU A 260 8.01 -18.74 -4.00
CA GLU A 260 6.85 -19.63 -4.15
C GLU A 260 5.82 -19.04 -5.14
N HIS A 261 5.46 -17.77 -5.01
CA HIS A 261 4.52 -17.10 -5.92
C HIS A 261 5.13 -16.87 -7.32
N VAL A 262 6.45 -16.69 -7.43
CA VAL A 262 7.17 -16.67 -8.72
C VAL A 262 7.21 -18.06 -9.36
N THR A 263 7.44 -19.12 -8.58
CA THR A 263 7.29 -20.50 -9.07
C THR A 263 5.87 -20.74 -9.60
N ARG A 264 4.85 -20.17 -8.94
CA ARG A 264 3.45 -20.27 -9.38
C ARG A 264 3.16 -19.49 -10.67
N LEU A 265 3.81 -18.36 -10.92
CA LEU A 265 3.79 -17.69 -12.23
C LEU A 265 4.38 -18.59 -13.32
N HIS A 266 5.52 -19.24 -13.04
CA HIS A 266 6.17 -20.17 -13.97
C HIS A 266 5.32 -21.42 -14.24
N GLU A 267 4.60 -21.96 -13.25
CA GLU A 267 3.63 -23.05 -13.42
C GLU A 267 2.45 -22.67 -14.34
N LEU A 268 2.03 -21.40 -14.31
CA LEU A 268 1.05 -20.82 -15.24
C LEU A 268 1.68 -20.45 -16.61
N GLY A 269 2.97 -20.71 -16.78
CA GLY A 269 3.74 -20.50 -18.00
C GLY A 269 4.18 -19.05 -18.26
N PHE A 270 4.03 -18.15 -17.28
CA PHE A 270 4.55 -16.80 -17.42
C PHE A 270 6.09 -16.82 -17.41
N THR A 271 6.68 -16.10 -18.36
CA THR A 271 8.13 -15.88 -18.48
C THR A 271 8.55 -14.66 -17.65
N ASP A 272 9.78 -14.69 -17.13
CA ASP A 272 10.35 -13.59 -16.35
C ASP A 272 10.41 -12.24 -17.11
N PRO A 273 10.42 -11.11 -16.39
CA PRO A 273 10.76 -9.79 -16.94
C PRO A 273 12.10 -9.77 -17.67
N GLY A 274 12.23 -8.87 -18.64
CA GLY A 274 13.44 -8.72 -19.44
C GLY A 274 13.45 -7.43 -20.23
N ARG A 275 13.12 -7.49 -21.52
CA ARG A 275 12.96 -6.28 -22.35
C ARG A 275 11.63 -5.55 -22.09
N VAL A 276 10.60 -6.29 -21.68
CA VAL A 276 9.39 -5.77 -21.04
C VAL A 276 9.55 -5.87 -19.52
N PRO A 277 9.00 -4.94 -18.73
CA PRO A 277 9.22 -4.90 -17.28
C PRO A 277 8.35 -5.92 -16.52
N ASN A 278 7.32 -6.47 -17.14
CA ASN A 278 6.37 -7.40 -16.52
C ASN A 278 6.69 -8.87 -16.81
N TYR A 279 6.13 -9.78 -16.00
CA TYR A 279 6.03 -11.20 -16.37
C TYR A 279 5.03 -11.33 -17.51
N TRP A 280 5.24 -12.24 -18.46
CA TRP A 280 4.40 -12.30 -19.67
C TRP A 280 4.16 -13.72 -20.19
N GLN A 281 3.01 -13.92 -20.83
CA GLN A 281 2.57 -15.18 -21.44
C GLN A 281 1.83 -14.91 -22.75
N VAL A 282 1.96 -15.80 -23.73
CA VAL A 282 1.26 -15.73 -25.02
C VAL A 282 0.37 -16.96 -25.20
N TYR A 283 -0.94 -16.76 -25.11
CA TYR A 283 -1.94 -17.80 -25.30
C TYR A 283 -2.35 -17.91 -26.76
N GLU A 284 -1.75 -18.86 -27.48
CA GLU A 284 -2.14 -19.23 -28.85
C GLU A 284 -3.64 -19.57 -28.92
N ALA A 285 -4.37 -18.98 -29.87
CA ALA A 285 -5.83 -18.97 -29.86
C ALA A 285 -6.49 -20.31 -30.27
N ASP A 286 -5.75 -21.19 -30.94
CA ASP A 286 -6.18 -22.55 -31.30
C ASP A 286 -6.04 -23.55 -30.12
N LYS A 287 -5.02 -23.35 -29.29
CA LYS A 287 -4.69 -24.22 -28.14
C LYS A 287 -5.42 -23.86 -26.85
N ASN A 288 -5.82 -22.60 -26.68
CA ASN A 288 -6.35 -22.08 -25.43
C ASN A 288 -7.79 -21.56 -25.59
N SER A 289 -8.72 -22.04 -24.75
CA SER A 289 -10.08 -21.47 -24.68
C SER A 289 -10.09 -20.17 -23.88
N ASN A 290 -11.15 -19.36 -24.02
CA ASN A 290 -11.30 -18.12 -23.26
C ASN A 290 -11.40 -18.41 -21.74
N GLU A 291 -12.01 -19.54 -21.38
CA GLU A 291 -12.17 -20.04 -20.01
C GLU A 291 -10.85 -20.54 -19.43
N THR A 292 -9.99 -21.18 -20.24
CA THR A 292 -8.61 -21.54 -19.85
C THR A 292 -7.81 -20.30 -19.49
N ILE A 293 -7.81 -19.29 -20.38
CA ILE A 293 -7.09 -18.03 -20.16
C ILE A 293 -7.67 -17.31 -18.94
N ALA A 294 -9.00 -17.24 -18.81
CA ALA A 294 -9.67 -16.63 -17.67
C ALA A 294 -9.34 -17.32 -16.33
N ARG A 295 -9.24 -18.66 -16.31
CA ARG A 295 -8.80 -19.40 -15.13
C ARG A 295 -7.35 -19.08 -14.77
N ASN A 296 -6.45 -19.00 -15.75
CA ASN A 296 -5.05 -18.64 -15.50
C ASN A 296 -4.90 -17.19 -15.02
N VAL A 297 -5.64 -16.24 -15.60
CA VAL A 297 -5.71 -14.86 -15.11
C VAL A 297 -6.16 -14.84 -13.65
N LEU A 298 -7.28 -15.48 -13.31
CA LEU A 298 -7.78 -15.56 -11.94
C LEU A 298 -6.83 -16.32 -10.99
N ALA A 299 -6.05 -17.29 -11.49
CA ALA A 299 -5.01 -17.98 -10.73
C ALA A 299 -3.82 -17.07 -10.40
N VAL A 300 -3.40 -16.19 -11.32
CA VAL A 300 -2.41 -15.14 -10.97
C VAL A 300 -2.97 -14.22 -9.89
N LEU A 301 -4.20 -13.70 -10.07
CA LEU A 301 -4.80 -12.82 -9.05
C LEU A 301 -4.90 -13.52 -7.69
N PHE A 302 -5.35 -14.78 -7.64
CA PHE A 302 -5.58 -15.52 -6.40
C PHE A 302 -4.31 -16.10 -5.76
N ASP A 303 -3.51 -16.86 -6.51
CA ASP A 303 -2.37 -17.60 -5.96
C ASP A 303 -1.11 -16.72 -5.84
N VAL A 304 -0.93 -15.72 -6.74
CA VAL A 304 0.30 -14.90 -6.80
C VAL A 304 0.12 -13.56 -6.09
N TYR A 305 -1.01 -12.88 -6.29
CA TYR A 305 -1.31 -11.59 -5.63
C TYR A 305 -2.21 -11.72 -4.39
N GLY A 306 -2.61 -12.93 -4.00
CA GLY A 306 -3.38 -13.16 -2.77
C GLY A 306 -4.84 -12.68 -2.81
N TYR A 307 -5.42 -12.42 -3.99
CA TYR A 307 -6.80 -11.95 -4.10
C TYR A 307 -7.80 -12.99 -3.57
N ARG A 308 -8.66 -12.59 -2.63
CA ARG A 308 -9.74 -13.44 -2.07
C ARG A 308 -11.13 -12.94 -2.47
N GLY A 309 -11.24 -12.41 -3.69
CA GLY A 309 -12.51 -11.93 -4.24
C GLY A 309 -12.99 -10.57 -3.72
N LEU A 310 -12.27 -9.90 -2.82
CA LEU A 310 -12.70 -8.67 -2.15
C LEU A 310 -11.60 -7.60 -2.18
N PRO A 311 -11.90 -6.33 -2.52
CA PRO A 311 -13.16 -5.83 -3.10
C PRO A 311 -13.49 -6.50 -4.44
N ALA A 312 -14.68 -6.27 -5.00
CA ALA A 312 -15.10 -6.89 -6.26
C ALA A 312 -14.13 -6.55 -7.41
N LEU A 313 -13.85 -7.52 -8.29
CA LEU A 313 -12.78 -7.40 -9.28
C LEU A 313 -13.01 -6.21 -10.22
N GLU A 314 -12.05 -5.28 -10.23
CA GLU A 314 -12.03 -4.18 -11.18
C GLU A 314 -11.56 -4.68 -12.54
N VAL A 315 -12.29 -4.26 -13.59
CA VAL A 315 -12.02 -4.64 -14.97
C VAL A 315 -12.11 -3.39 -15.81
N LEU A 316 -10.96 -2.93 -16.30
CA LEU A 316 -10.82 -1.70 -17.07
C LEU A 316 -10.60 -2.01 -18.55
N ASP A 317 -11.12 -1.15 -19.42
CA ASP A 317 -10.92 -1.21 -20.88
C ASP A 317 -10.39 0.13 -21.40
N GLU A 318 -10.19 0.25 -22.72
CA GLU A 318 -9.65 1.44 -23.38
C GLU A 318 -10.44 2.75 -23.16
N ARG A 319 -11.63 2.68 -22.54
CA ARG A 319 -12.51 3.80 -22.21
C ARG A 319 -12.45 4.17 -20.72
N THR A 320 -12.12 3.21 -19.84
CA THR A 320 -12.14 3.37 -18.37
C THR A 320 -10.76 3.38 -17.71
N ALA A 321 -9.71 2.90 -18.39
CA ALA A 321 -8.32 3.01 -17.94
C ALA A 321 -7.73 4.41 -18.25
N LYS A 322 -8.30 5.47 -17.66
CA LYS A 322 -7.91 6.88 -17.88
C LYS A 322 -7.78 7.66 -16.58
#